data_AF-A0AAV5C3R3-F1
#
_entry.id   AF-A0AAV5C3R3-F1
#
_cell.length_a   1.000
_cell.length_b   1.000
_cell.length_c   1.000
_cell.angle_alpha   90.00
_cell.angle_beta   90.00
_cell.angle_gamma   90.00
#
_symmetry.space_group_name_H-M   'P 1'
#
loop_
_entity.id
_entity.type
_entity.pdbx_description
1 polymer ?
#
loop_
_entity_poly.entity_id
_entity_poly.type
_entity_poly.pdbx_seq_one_letter_code
_entity_poly.pdbx_strand_id
1 'polypeptide(L)'
;MTIEDVSKRLGVNNSKIMRYICKGLFRRHYNKIKPYLTAANKKSRLQWCVDMIDPHSTPNDPHFKDLFDHVFIDEKWFFLTQKSAKYYLLPDEDDPHRTNKSKNYIP
;
A
#
# COMPACT_ATOMS: atom_id res chain seq x y z
N MET A 1 -12.77 -5.05 9.61
CA MET A 1 -13.39 -4.64 10.88
C MET A 1 -14.53 -3.68 10.57
N THR A 2 -15.74 -4.09 10.91
CA THR A 2 -16.99 -3.32 10.79
C THR A 2 -17.26 -2.54 12.08
N ILE A 3 -18.29 -1.69 12.10
CA ILE A 3 -18.74 -1.01 13.33
C ILE A 3 -19.24 -2.03 14.35
N GLU A 4 -19.90 -3.09 13.88
CA GLU A 4 -20.40 -4.17 14.72
C GLU A 4 -19.25 -4.92 15.40
N ASP A 5 -18.16 -5.17 14.68
CA ASP A 5 -16.96 -5.79 15.27
C ASP A 5 -16.37 -4.93 16.39
N VAL A 6 -16.31 -3.61 16.20
CA VAL A 6 -15.80 -2.65 17.20
C VAL A 6 -16.72 -2.59 18.42
N SER A 7 -18.04 -2.51 18.17
CA SER A 7 -19.08 -2.54 19.18
C SER A 7 -19.00 -3.79 20.06
N LYS A 8 -18.87 -4.98 19.45
CA LYS A 8 -18.70 -6.25 20.17
C LYS A 8 -17.41 -6.28 21.00
N ARG A 9 -16.28 -5.81 20.44
CA ARG A 9 -14.99 -5.80 21.14
C ARG A 9 -14.94 -4.83 22.32
N LEU A 10 -15.58 -3.66 22.19
CA LEU A 10 -15.58 -2.61 23.21
C LEU A 10 -16.78 -2.69 24.16
N GLY A 11 -17.72 -3.61 23.94
CA GLY A 11 -18.94 -3.73 24.77
C GLY A 11 -19.85 -2.51 24.71
N VAL A 12 -19.88 -1.78 23.59
CA VAL A 12 -20.66 -0.55 23.42
C VAL A 12 -21.52 -0.61 22.18
N ASN A 13 -22.76 -0.11 22.27
CA ASN A 13 -23.71 -0.11 21.16
C ASN A 13 -23.16 0.60 19.89
N ASN A 14 -23.48 0.05 18.71
CA ASN A 14 -23.21 0.61 17.38
C ASN A 14 -23.54 2.11 17.28
N SER A 15 -24.70 2.54 17.81
CA SER A 15 -25.10 3.96 17.77
C SER A 15 -24.13 4.86 18.54
N LYS A 16 -23.55 4.35 19.63
CA LYS A 16 -22.56 5.07 20.44
C LYS A 16 -21.23 5.19 19.69
N ILE A 17 -20.78 4.11 19.03
CA ILE A 17 -19.60 4.13 18.15
C ILE A 17 -19.80 5.13 17.00
N MET A 18 -20.96 5.12 16.33
CA MET A 18 -21.28 6.09 15.27
C MET A 18 -21.23 7.53 15.78
N ARG A 19 -21.82 7.78 16.95
CA ARG A 19 -21.77 9.11 17.58
C ARG A 19 -20.33 9.55 17.89
N TYR A 20 -19.47 8.64 18.33
CA TYR A 20 -18.05 8.93 18.58
C TYR A 20 -17.30 9.26 17.29
N ILE A 21 -17.58 8.56 16.19
CA ILE A 21 -17.01 8.89 14.88
C ILE A 21 -17.46 10.28 14.42
N CYS A 22 -18.76 10.60 14.52
CA CYS A 22 -19.28 11.92 14.14
C CYS A 22 -18.69 13.05 15.00
N LYS A 23 -18.38 12.77 16.27
CA LYS A 23 -17.70 13.71 17.19
C LYS A 23 -16.19 13.76 17.01
N GLY A 24 -15.61 12.99 16.09
CA GLY A 24 -14.17 12.92 15.87
C GLY A 24 -13.39 12.21 16.98
N LEU A 25 -14.06 11.53 17.90
CA LEU A 25 -13.41 10.75 18.98
C LEU A 25 -12.88 9.40 18.49
N PHE A 26 -13.35 8.95 17.33
CA PHE A 26 -12.76 7.85 16.58
C PHE A 26 -12.56 8.26 15.14
N ARG A 27 -11.42 7.87 14.56
CA ARG A 27 -11.15 8.06 13.14
C ARG A 27 -11.19 6.73 12.41
N ARG A 28 -11.77 6.76 11.21
CA ARG A 28 -11.72 5.65 10.27
C ARG A 28 -10.43 5.73 9.47
N HIS A 29 -9.64 4.67 9.49
CA HIS A 29 -8.42 4.59 8.72
C HIS A 29 -8.44 3.37 7.79
N TYR A 30 -8.08 3.58 6.52
CA TYR A 30 -7.91 2.50 5.54
C TYR A 30 -6.44 2.21 5.36
N ASN A 31 -6.02 1.04 5.81
CA ASN A 31 -4.63 0.64 5.75
C ASN A 31 -4.41 -0.36 4.61
N LYS A 32 -3.73 0.09 3.56
CA LYS A 32 -3.29 -0.74 2.44
C LYS A 32 -1.93 -1.35 2.77
N ILE A 33 -1.76 -2.65 2.50
CA ILE A 33 -0.45 -3.30 2.62
C ILE A 33 0.50 -2.63 1.63
N LYS A 34 1.61 -2.08 2.14
CA LYS A 34 2.69 -1.54 1.32
C LYS A 34 3.74 -2.62 1.06
N PRO A 35 4.37 -2.67 -0.13
CA PRO A 35 5.49 -3.55 -0.35
C PRO A 35 6.66 -3.15 0.54
N TYR A 36 7.28 -4.13 1.19
CA TYR A 36 8.50 -3.90 1.94
C TYR A 36 9.68 -3.72 0.98
N LEU A 37 10.25 -2.52 0.91
CA LEU A 37 11.41 -2.20 0.06
C LEU A 37 12.64 -1.94 0.92
N THR A 38 13.69 -2.74 0.74
CA THR A 38 15.00 -2.47 1.34
C THR A 38 15.69 -1.28 0.65
N ALA A 39 16.71 -0.71 1.28
CA ALA A 39 17.51 0.35 0.64
C ALA A 39 18.18 -0.14 -0.66
N ALA A 40 18.64 -1.39 -0.68
CA ALA A 40 19.18 -2.01 -1.89
C ALA A 40 18.12 -2.09 -3.00
N ASN A 41 16.90 -2.53 -2.67
CA ASN A 41 15.83 -2.64 -3.66
C ASN A 41 15.46 -1.27 -4.25
N LYS A 42 15.45 -0.22 -3.43
CA LYS A 42 15.22 1.14 -3.92
C LYS A 42 16.29 1.57 -4.94
N LYS A 43 17.55 1.20 -4.69
CA LYS A 43 18.68 1.54 -5.57
C LYS A 43 18.59 0.79 -6.90
N SER A 44 18.35 -0.52 -6.92
CA SER A 44 18.26 -1.26 -8.19
C SER A 44 17.06 -0.82 -9.02
N ARG A 45 15.92 -0.51 -8.38
CA ARG A 45 14.76 0.08 -9.09
C ARG A 45 15.09 1.41 -9.74
N LEU A 46 15.79 2.29 -9.03
CA LEU A 46 16.20 3.57 -9.58
C LEU A 46 17.16 3.37 -10.76
N GLN A 47 18.14 2.48 -10.61
CA GLN A 47 19.08 2.15 -11.70
C GLN A 47 18.34 1.65 -12.93
N TRP A 48 17.41 0.71 -12.77
CA TRP A 48 16.59 0.20 -13.87
C TRP A 48 15.79 1.31 -14.57
N CYS A 49 15.21 2.24 -13.82
CA CYS A 49 14.50 3.37 -14.42
C CYS A 49 15.44 4.29 -15.22
N VAL A 50 16.67 4.51 -14.75
CA VAL A 50 17.68 5.29 -15.48
C VAL A 50 18.11 4.56 -16.75
N ASP A 51 18.33 3.25 -16.68
CA ASP A 51 18.74 2.41 -17.82
C ASP A 51 17.66 2.32 -18.91
N MET A 52 16.39 2.55 -18.54
CA MET A 52 15.25 2.58 -19.45
C MET A 52 15.09 3.91 -20.19
N ILE A 53 15.84 4.96 -19.86
CA ILE A 53 15.84 6.20 -20.65
C ILE A 53 16.49 5.91 -22.00
N ASP A 54 15.87 6.35 -23.10
CA ASP A 54 16.46 6.21 -24.43
C ASP A 54 17.68 7.15 -24.55
N PRO A 55 18.90 6.62 -24.76
CA PRO A 55 20.09 7.45 -24.94
C PRO A 55 19.98 8.45 -26.09
N HIS A 56 19.16 8.18 -27.12
CA HIS A 56 19.00 9.06 -28.27
C HIS A 56 18.06 10.24 -28.01
N SER A 57 17.26 10.15 -26.93
CA SER A 57 16.28 11.17 -26.53
C SER A 57 16.87 12.25 -25.61
N THR A 58 18.03 11.98 -25.01
CA THR A 58 18.72 12.88 -24.09
C THR A 58 19.70 13.80 -24.83
N PRO A 59 19.78 15.11 -24.50
CA PRO A 59 19.19 15.78 -23.34
C PRO A 59 17.88 16.54 -23.62
N ASN A 60 17.45 16.67 -24.88
CA ASN A 60 16.43 17.65 -25.25
C ASN A 60 15.00 17.23 -24.89
N ASP A 61 14.65 15.95 -25.06
CA ASP A 61 13.31 15.43 -24.75
C ASP A 61 13.40 13.96 -24.28
N PRO A 62 13.89 13.73 -23.05
CA PRO A 62 14.13 12.39 -22.53
C PRO A 62 12.83 11.60 -22.41
N HIS A 63 12.77 10.46 -23.10
CA HIS A 63 11.69 9.50 -22.98
C HIS A 63 12.22 8.09 -22.69
N PHE A 64 11.33 7.21 -22.25
CA PHE A 64 11.66 5.82 -21.98
C PHE A 64 11.74 5.03 -23.30
N LYS A 65 12.63 4.04 -23.36
CA LYS A 65 12.71 3.08 -24.44
C LYS A 65 11.38 2.39 -24.65
N ASP A 66 11.02 2.22 -25.91
CA ASP A 66 9.86 1.44 -26.28
C ASP A 66 10.09 -0.05 -25.99
N LEU A 67 9.15 -0.67 -25.28
CA LEU A 67 9.24 -2.07 -24.82
C LEU A 67 8.66 -3.06 -25.85
N PHE A 68 8.72 -2.74 -27.15
CA PHE A 68 8.08 -3.55 -28.20
C PHE A 68 8.70 -4.94 -28.37
N ASP A 69 9.95 -5.12 -27.95
CA ASP A 69 10.70 -6.38 -27.96
C ASP A 69 10.69 -7.11 -26.59
N HIS A 70 9.93 -6.59 -25.61
CA HIS A 70 9.85 -7.14 -24.28
C HIS A 70 8.50 -7.82 -24.00
N VAL A 71 8.55 -9.09 -23.60
CA VAL A 71 7.37 -9.83 -23.10
C VAL A 71 7.44 -9.93 -21.59
N PHE A 72 6.52 -9.28 -20.88
CA PHE A 72 6.40 -9.36 -19.43
C PHE A 72 5.55 -10.57 -19.03
N ILE A 73 6.13 -11.48 -18.26
CA ILE A 73 5.42 -12.64 -17.66
C ILE A 73 5.41 -12.45 -16.14
N ASP A 74 4.25 -12.61 -15.52
CA ASP A 74 4.10 -12.50 -14.06
C ASP A 74 3.23 -13.63 -13.51
N GLU A 75 3.63 -14.20 -12.37
CA GLU A 75 2.83 -15.14 -11.61
C GLU A 75 2.14 -14.41 -10.45
N LYS A 76 0.80 -14.45 -10.46
CA LYS A 76 0.00 -13.78 -9.45
C LYS A 76 -0.66 -14.77 -8.50
N TRP A 77 -0.10 -14.85 -7.29
CA TRP A 77 -0.71 -15.59 -6.18
C TRP A 77 -1.82 -14.77 -5.52
N PHE A 78 -2.99 -15.38 -5.31
CA PHE A 78 -4.08 -14.77 -4.55
C PHE A 78 -3.89 -15.08 -3.06
N PHE A 79 -3.71 -14.04 -2.24
CA PHE A 79 -3.57 -14.19 -0.79
C PHE A 79 -4.95 -14.23 -0.12
N LEU A 80 -5.10 -15.04 0.94
CA LEU A 80 -6.28 -14.99 1.81
C LEU A 80 -6.41 -13.65 2.55
N THR A 81 -5.30 -12.93 2.78
CA THR A 81 -5.31 -11.67 3.52
C THR A 81 -5.81 -10.51 2.68
N GLN A 82 -6.76 -9.74 3.20
CA GLN A 82 -7.27 -8.54 2.55
C GLN A 82 -6.17 -7.48 2.35
N LYS A 83 -6.01 -7.04 1.09
CA LYS A 83 -5.03 -6.01 0.67
C LYS A 83 -5.22 -4.68 1.38
N SER A 84 -6.47 -4.32 1.66
CA SER A 84 -6.84 -3.17 2.46
C SER A 84 -7.64 -3.64 3.66
N ALA A 85 -7.29 -3.14 4.84
CA ALA A 85 -8.06 -3.36 6.05
C ALA A 85 -8.54 -2.01 6.60
N LYS A 86 -9.75 -2.01 7.14
CA LYS A 86 -10.35 -0.85 7.79
C LYS A 86 -10.10 -0.94 9.30
N TYR A 87 -9.59 0.14 9.86
CA TYR A 87 -9.33 0.32 11.29
C TYR A 87 -10.18 1.47 11.84
N TYR A 88 -10.54 1.36 13.11
CA TYR A 88 -11.16 2.42 13.89
C TYR A 88 -10.17 2.71 15.02
N LEU A 89 -9.57 3.90 14.96
CA LEU A 89 -8.44 4.29 15.80
C LEU A 89 -8.86 5.50 16.63
N LEU A 90 -8.18 5.72 17.75
CA LEU A 90 -8.27 7.00 18.44
C LEU A 90 -7.60 8.10 17.59
N PRO A 91 -7.96 9.38 17.77
CA PRO A 91 -7.37 10.48 17.01
C PRO A 91 -5.86 10.53 17.13
N ASP A 92 -5.35 10.24 18.33
CA ASP A 92 -3.94 10.33 18.69
C ASP A 92 -3.18 9.01 18.55
N GLU A 93 -3.84 7.93 18.12
CA GLU A 93 -3.20 6.63 17.92
C GLU A 93 -2.48 6.60 16.56
N ASP A 94 -1.26 6.05 16.54
CA ASP A 94 -0.46 5.94 15.31
C ASP A 94 -1.14 5.05 14.25
N ASP A 95 -0.90 5.37 12.98
CA ASP A 95 -1.37 4.55 11.88
C ASP A 95 -0.68 3.17 11.90
N PRO A 96 -1.44 2.05 11.87
CA PRO A 96 -0.85 0.73 11.91
C PRO A 96 0.05 0.51 10.68
N HIS A 97 1.33 0.21 10.89
CA HIS A 97 2.22 -0.06 9.77
C HIS A 97 2.03 -1.50 9.25
N ARG A 98 1.47 -1.65 8.04
CA ARG A 98 1.33 -2.95 7.37
C ARG A 98 2.24 -3.01 6.16
N THR A 99 3.40 -3.63 6.34
CA THR A 99 4.24 -4.08 5.24
C THR A 99 4.25 -5.58 5.16
N ASN A 100 4.22 -6.11 3.93
CA ASN A 100 4.50 -7.50 3.68
C ASN A 100 5.65 -7.60 2.68
N LYS A 101 6.49 -8.63 2.83
CA LYS A 101 7.44 -8.99 1.79
C LYS A 101 6.63 -9.53 0.62
N SER A 102 6.75 -8.91 -0.55
CA SER A 102 6.24 -9.55 -1.76
C SER A 102 7.01 -10.86 -1.94
N LYS A 103 6.29 -11.95 -2.24
CA LYS A 103 6.94 -13.23 -2.57
C LYS A 103 7.77 -13.10 -3.85
N ASN A 104 7.30 -12.25 -4.75
CA ASN A 104 8.06 -11.84 -5.93
C ASN A 104 9.23 -11.00 -5.38
N TYR A 105 10.44 -11.54 -5.45
CA TYR A 105 11.65 -10.79 -5.24
C TYR A 105 11.63 -9.64 -6.25
N ILE A 106 11.42 -8.42 -5.77
CA ILE A 106 11.51 -7.23 -6.59
C ILE A 106 12.90 -6.65 -6.31
N PRO A 107 13.88 -6.85 -7.22
CA PRO A 107 15.20 -6.25 -7.06
C PRO A 107 15.12 -4.73 -6.95
#